data_AF-X0XWV5-F1
#
_entry.id   AF-X0XWV5-F1
#
_cell.length_a   1.000
_cell.length_b   1.000
_cell.length_c   1.000
_cell.angle_alpha   90.00
_cell.angle_beta   90.00
_cell.angle_gamma   90.00
#
_symmetry.space_group_name_H-M   'P 1'
#
loop_
_entity.id
_entity.type
_entity.pdbx_description
1 polymer ?
#
loop_
_entity_poly.entity_id
_entity_poly.type
_entity_poly.pdbx_seq_one_letter_code
_entity_poly.pdbx_strand_id
1 'polypeptide(L)'
;MSSLKEKFASSLEPMRAKVKSFVKEHGDVKISEVTVAQAYGGMRGVKCMVTETSALDPVEGIRFRGFNIPELREKLPKAPGGEEPLPEGIFYLLLTGELPS
;
A
#
# COMPACT_ATOMS: atom_id res chain seq x y z
N MET A 1 6.08 24.25 5.74
CA MET A 1 5.79 22.83 5.49
C MET A 1 4.29 22.65 5.53
N SER A 2 3.69 22.00 4.54
CA SER A 2 2.30 21.56 4.66
C SER A 2 2.21 20.50 5.74
N SER A 3 1.12 20.51 6.50
CA SER A 3 0.82 19.45 7.47
C SER A 3 0.66 18.10 6.74
N LEU A 4 0.89 16.99 7.45
CA LEU A 4 0.62 15.65 6.93
C LEU A 4 -0.81 15.52 6.38
N LYS A 5 -1.77 16.17 7.03
CA LYS A 5 -3.17 16.17 6.60
C LYS A 5 -3.36 16.87 5.24
N GLU A 6 -2.73 18.02 5.02
CA GLU A 6 -2.79 18.74 3.74
C GLU A 6 -2.08 17.96 2.63
N LYS A 7 -0.92 17.36 2.94
CA LYS A 7 -0.20 16.50 2.00
C LYS A 7 -1.06 15.30 1.60
N PHE A 8 -1.64 14.60 2.56
CA PHE A 8 -2.57 13.49 2.29
C PHE A 8 -3.78 13.95 1.48
N ALA A 9 -4.40 15.08 1.84
CA ALA A 9 -5.54 15.63 1.12
C ALA A 9 -5.21 15.92 -0.36
N SER A 10 -4.01 16.41 -0.66
CA SER A 10 -3.58 16.67 -2.04
C SER A 10 -3.48 15.40 -2.91
N SER A 11 -3.31 14.22 -2.29
CA SER A 11 -3.24 12.93 -2.99
C SER A 11 -4.61 12.30 -3.28
N LEU A 12 -5.67 12.76 -2.61
CA LEU A 12 -7.00 12.13 -2.67
C LEU A 12 -7.67 12.24 -4.03
N GLU A 13 -7.75 13.44 -4.61
CA GLU A 13 -8.42 13.64 -5.89
C GLU A 13 -7.70 12.93 -7.05
N PRO A 14 -6.35 13.00 -7.19
CA PRO A 14 -5.62 12.19 -8.16
C PRO A 14 -5.89 10.69 -8.01
N MET A 15 -5.88 10.18 -6.77
CA MET A 15 -6.10 8.76 -6.50
C MET A 15 -7.54 8.35 -6.83
N ARG A 16 -8.54 9.16 -6.47
CA ARG A 16 -9.95 8.92 -6.81
C ARG A 16 -10.17 8.92 -8.31
N ALA A 17 -9.56 9.87 -9.03
CA ALA A 17 -9.64 9.94 -10.50
C ALA A 17 -9.04 8.69 -11.14
N LYS A 18 -7.85 8.26 -10.69
CA LYS A 18 -7.18 7.04 -11.16
C LYS A 18 -8.01 5.78 -10.93
N VAL A 19 -8.58 5.61 -9.73
CA VAL A 19 -9.43 4.44 -9.43
C VAL A 19 -10.70 4.47 -10.29
N LYS A 20 -11.32 5.65 -10.45
CA LYS A 20 -12.52 5.79 -11.28
C LYS A 20 -12.26 5.49 -12.75
N SER A 21 -11.13 5.93 -13.32
CA SER A 21 -10.76 5.61 -14.70
C SER A 21 -10.45 4.13 -14.85
N PHE A 22 -9.68 3.55 -13.93
CA PHE A 22 -9.34 2.13 -13.95
C PHE A 22 -10.57 1.22 -13.90
N VAL A 23 -11.53 1.50 -13.02
CA VAL A 23 -12.79 0.75 -12.96
C VAL A 23 -13.64 0.97 -14.21
N LYS A 24 -13.63 2.17 -14.80
CA LYS A 24 -14.34 2.44 -16.06
C LYS A 24 -13.73 1.64 -17.23
N GLU A 25 -12.42 1.49 -17.27
CA GLU A 25 -11.70 0.82 -18.35
C GLU A 25 -11.68 -0.72 -18.19
N HIS A 26 -11.67 -1.22 -16.95
CA HIS A 26 -11.43 -2.63 -16.63
C HIS A 26 -12.46 -3.27 -15.69
N GLY A 27 -13.61 -2.63 -15.45
CA GLY A 27 -14.60 -3.09 -14.47
C GLY A 27 -15.15 -4.50 -14.71
N ASP A 28 -15.20 -4.94 -15.97
CA ASP A 28 -15.70 -6.27 -16.35
C ASP A 28 -14.58 -7.34 -16.43
N VAL A 29 -13.33 -6.98 -16.14
CA VAL A 29 -12.20 -7.91 -16.16
C VAL A 29 -12.30 -8.85 -14.96
N LYS A 30 -12.40 -10.16 -15.24
CA LYS A 30 -12.42 -11.19 -14.19
C LYS A 30 -11.04 -11.28 -13.51
N ILE A 31 -11.01 -11.04 -12.20
CA ILE A 31 -9.78 -11.14 -11.39
C ILE A 31 -9.64 -12.46 -10.62
N SER A 32 -10.74 -13.19 -10.42
CA SER A 32 -10.80 -14.45 -9.69
C SER A 32 -12.02 -15.26 -10.14
N GLU A 33 -11.89 -16.59 -10.14
CA GLU A 33 -13.01 -17.53 -10.19
C GLU A 33 -13.26 -18.08 -8.79
N VAL A 34 -14.51 -18.41 -8.46
CA VAL A 34 -14.93 -18.80 -7.11
C VAL A 34 -15.69 -20.11 -7.15
N THR A 35 -15.25 -21.07 -6.35
CA THR A 35 -15.90 -22.38 -6.14
C THR A 35 -16.72 -22.42 -4.85
N VAL A 36 -17.64 -23.38 -4.73
CA VAL A 36 -18.44 -23.60 -3.51
C VAL A 36 -17.55 -23.87 -2.29
N ALA A 37 -16.47 -24.64 -2.46
CA ALA A 37 -15.54 -24.92 -1.37
C ALA A 37 -14.82 -23.65 -0.87
N GLN A 38 -14.46 -22.72 -1.76
CA GLN A 38 -13.88 -21.44 -1.36
C GLN A 38 -14.86 -20.53 -0.63
N ALA A 39 -16.16 -20.60 -0.96
CA ALA A 39 -17.19 -19.86 -0.26
C ALA A 39 -17.33 -20.34 1.21
N TYR A 40 -17.42 -21.66 1.43
CA TYR A 40 -17.48 -22.22 2.78
C TYR A 40 -16.13 -22.18 3.52
N GLY A 41 -15.01 -22.20 2.79
CA GLY A 41 -13.65 -22.19 3.33
C GLY A 41 -13.09 -20.80 3.64
N GLY A 42 -13.94 -19.76 3.68
CA GLY A 42 -13.53 -18.41 4.07
C GLY A 42 -12.69 -17.68 3.01
N MET A 43 -13.05 -17.79 1.73
CA MET A 43 -12.42 -17.07 0.61
C MET A 43 -10.93 -17.37 0.39
N ARG A 44 -10.46 -18.54 0.83
CA ARG A 44 -9.05 -18.93 0.64
C ARG A 44 -8.66 -18.90 -0.85
N GLY A 45 -7.68 -18.07 -1.17
CA GLY A 45 -7.16 -17.90 -2.54
C GLY A 45 -8.06 -17.07 -3.47
N VAL A 46 -9.14 -16.47 -2.97
CA VAL A 46 -10.02 -15.60 -3.75
C VAL A 46 -9.53 -14.16 -3.67
N LYS A 47 -9.35 -13.51 -4.83
CA LYS A 47 -9.05 -12.07 -4.88
C LYS A 47 -10.35 -11.28 -4.76
N CYS A 48 -10.59 -10.67 -3.60
CA CYS A 48 -11.86 -9.97 -3.30
C CYS A 48 -11.72 -8.55 -2.75
N MET A 49 -10.50 -8.09 -2.46
CA MET A 49 -10.27 -6.78 -1.83
C MET A 49 -9.06 -6.08 -2.46
N VAL A 50 -9.12 -4.75 -2.51
CA VAL A 50 -8.00 -3.90 -2.91
C VAL A 50 -7.38 -3.28 -1.66
N THR A 51 -6.07 -3.46 -1.48
CA THR A 51 -5.28 -2.89 -0.39
C THR A 51 -4.02 -2.21 -0.95
N GLU A 52 -3.94 -0.89 -0.82
CA GLU A 52 -2.95 -0.06 -1.55
C GLU A 52 -1.64 0.18 -0.79
N THR A 53 -1.63 -0.07 0.52
CA THR A 53 -0.52 0.27 1.41
C THR A 53 0.64 -0.71 1.31
N SER A 54 0.33 -2.00 1.09
CA SER A 54 1.33 -3.06 1.05
C SER A 54 0.91 -4.23 0.17
N ALA A 55 1.90 -4.94 -0.37
CA ALA A 55 1.71 -6.19 -1.10
C ALA A 55 2.77 -7.21 -0.69
N LEU A 56 2.41 -8.49 -0.66
CA LEU A 56 3.34 -9.59 -0.37
C LEU A 56 3.96 -10.09 -1.67
N ASP A 57 5.26 -9.88 -1.82
CA ASP A 57 6.09 -10.48 -2.87
C ASP A 57 6.49 -11.90 -2.44
N PRO A 58 6.31 -12.93 -3.30
CA PRO A 58 6.64 -14.31 -2.95
C PRO A 58 8.15 -14.56 -2.75
N VAL A 59 9.03 -13.68 -3.23
CA VAL A 59 10.49 -13.80 -3.12
C VAL A 59 11.05 -12.83 -2.09
N GLU A 60 10.68 -11.55 -2.19
CA GLU A 60 11.25 -10.49 -1.34
C GLU A 60 10.44 -10.21 -0.06
N GLY A 61 9.29 -10.86 0.10
CA GLY A 61 8.43 -10.67 1.26
C GLY A 61 7.56 -9.41 1.17
N ILE A 62 7.19 -8.85 2.31
CA ILE A 62 6.25 -7.72 2.35
C ILE A 62 6.91 -6.46 1.79
N ARG A 63 6.21 -5.78 0.88
CA ARG A 63 6.57 -4.47 0.35
C ARG A 63 5.58 -3.42 0.84
N PHE A 64 6.07 -2.28 1.33
CA PHE A 64 5.26 -1.13 1.72
C PHE A 64 5.39 -0.03 0.68
N ARG A 65 4.30 0.29 -0.02
CA ARG A 65 4.30 1.24 -1.15
C ARG A 65 5.41 0.97 -2.19
N GLY A 66 5.76 -0.31 -2.38
CA GLY A 66 6.78 -0.77 -3.34
C GLY A 66 8.16 -1.06 -2.74
N PHE A 67 8.46 -0.56 -1.54
CA PHE A 67 9.76 -0.77 -0.88
C PHE A 67 9.77 -2.02 -0.02
N ASN A 68 10.84 -2.82 -0.11
CA ASN A 68 11.04 -3.94 0.82
C ASN A 68 11.62 -3.46 2.16
N ILE A 69 11.65 -4.34 3.16
CA ILE A 69 12.11 -3.98 4.52
C ILE A 69 13.57 -3.50 4.54
N PRO A 70 14.54 -4.18 3.87
CA PRO A 70 15.92 -3.69 3.79
C PRO A 70 16.03 -2.25 3.26
N GLU A 71 15.35 -1.94 2.16
CA GLU A 71 15.35 -0.57 1.60
C GLU A 71 14.80 0.46 2.58
N LEU A 72 13.77 0.12 3.35
CA LEU A 72 13.19 1.03 4.33
C LEU A 72 14.08 1.25 5.54
N ARG A 73 14.87 0.25 5.97
CA ARG A 73 15.86 0.42 7.06
C ARG A 73 16.97 1.41 6.68
N GLU A 74 17.26 1.54 5.39
CA GLU A 74 18.23 2.50 4.86
C GLU A 74 17.63 3.88 4.63
N LYS A 75 16.41 3.94 4.09
CA LYS A 75 15.79 5.19 3.61
C LYS A 75 14.95 5.92 4.66
N LEU A 76 14.41 5.23 5.66
CA LEU A 76 13.55 5.87 6.66
C LEU A 76 14.39 6.61 7.73
N PRO A 77 13.88 7.74 8.26
CA PRO A 77 14.53 8.48 9.32
C PRO A 77 14.73 7.64 10.58
N LYS A 78 15.82 7.91 11.28
CA LYS A 78 16.21 7.25 12.53
C LYS A 78 16.26 8.29 13.65
N ALA A 79 16.09 7.83 14.88
CA ALA A 79 16.31 8.69 16.05
C ALA A 79 17.79 9.12 16.12
N PRO A 80 18.11 10.29 16.73
CA PRO A 80 19.49 10.65 17.02
C PRO A 80 20.20 9.57 17.84
N GLY A 81 21.29 9.01 17.31
CA GLY A 81 22.02 7.91 17.94
C GLY A 81 21.35 6.53 17.83
N GLY A 82 20.22 6.43 17.12
CA GLY A 82 19.51 5.18 16.87
C GLY A 82 19.87 4.56 15.51
N GLU A 83 19.82 3.23 15.44
CA GLU A 83 20.11 2.46 14.22
C GLU A 83 18.85 1.98 13.48
N GLU A 84 17.71 2.00 14.17
CA GLU A 84 16.41 1.53 13.66
C GLU A 84 15.53 2.66 13.12
N PRO A 85 14.75 2.41 12.06
CA PRO A 85 13.85 3.40 11.48
C PRO A 85 12.66 3.71 12.41
N LEU A 86 12.23 4.96 12.39
CA LEU A 86 11.12 5.46 13.21
C LEU A 86 9.75 5.00 12.66
N PRO A 87 8.83 4.50 13.52
CA PRO A 87 7.47 4.15 13.12
C PRO A 87 6.67 5.30 12.47
N GLU A 88 6.96 6.54 12.85
CA GLU A 88 6.36 7.74 12.25
C GLU A 88 6.70 7.86 10.76
N GLY A 89 7.91 7.45 10.38
CA GLY A 89 8.35 7.49 9.00
C GLY A 89 7.62 6.47 8.12
N ILE A 90 7.41 5.26 8.64
CA ILE A 90 6.60 4.26 7.91
C ILE A 90 5.14 4.70 7.83
N PHE A 91 4.57 5.27 8.89
CA PHE A 91 3.20 5.78 8.86
C PHE A 91 3.01 6.87 7.79
N TYR A 92 3.97 7.79 7.69
CA TYR A 92 4.01 8.80 6.64
C TYR A 92 4.01 8.17 5.25
N LEU A 93 4.89 7.19 5.01
CA LEU A 93 4.99 6.47 3.75
C LEU A 93 3.67 5.77 3.39
N LEU A 94 3.06 5.06 4.33
CA LEU A 94 1.82 4.33 4.07
C LEU A 94 0.68 5.27 3.67
N LEU A 95 0.59 6.44 4.30
CA LEU A 95 -0.44 7.43 3.98
C LEU A 95 -0.20 8.14 2.64
N THR A 96 1.02 8.59 2.40
CA THR A 96 1.32 9.52 1.30
C THR A 96 1.89 8.83 0.06
N GLY A 97 2.50 7.66 0.22
CA GLY A 97 3.28 7.00 -0.83
C GLY A 97 4.69 7.59 -1.02
N GLU A 98 5.09 8.57 -0.20
CA GLU A 98 6.37 9.26 -0.30
C GLU A 98 7.23 9.01 0.95
N LEU A 99 8.56 9.04 0.79
CA LEU A 99 9.48 8.97 1.94
C LEU A 99 9.50 10.32 2.66
N PRO A 100 9.45 10.35 4.00
CA PRO A 100 9.53 11.58 4.78
C PRO A 100 10.95 12.18 4.67
N SER A 101 11.02 13.51 4.67
CA SER A 101 12.26 14.31 4.64
C SER A 101 12.49 15.06 5.94
#